data_AF-A0A9P3T727-F1
#
_entry.id   AF-A0A9P3T727-F1
#
_cell.length_a   1.000
_cell.length_b   1.000
_cell.length_c   1.000
_cell.angle_alpha   90.00
_cell.angle_beta   90.00
_cell.angle_gamma   90.00
#
_symmetry.space_group_name_H-M   'P 1'
#
loop_
_entity.id
_entity.type
_entity.pdbx_description
1 polymer ?
#
loop_
_entity_poly.entity_id
_entity_poly.type
_entity_poly.pdbx_seq_one_letter_code
_entity_poly.pdbx_strand_id
1 'polypeptide(L)' 'MRYELSQLNTLWDSLGKTTVRDEDGEVVTDEPFLHFPTGTPVFHIWSWFESMHDEFSVVGKLYNASHPETSTNRKSK' A
#
# COMPACT_ATOMS: atom_id res chain seq x y z
N MET A 1 -15.87 4.91 12.61
CA MET A 1 -15.47 3.50 12.75
C MET A 1 -13.95 3.47 12.84
N ARG A 2 -13.35 2.68 13.74
CA ARG A 2 -11.90 2.47 13.77
C ARG A 2 -11.65 1.17 13.01
N TYR A 3 -10.85 1.20 11.95
CA TYR A 3 -10.40 -0.04 11.32
C TYR A 3 -9.36 -0.69 12.22
N GLU A 4 -9.39 -2.01 12.33
CA GLU A 4 -8.28 -2.72 12.98
C GLU A 4 -7.07 -2.74 12.05
N LEU A 5 -5.86 -2.70 12.63
CA LEU A 5 -4.61 -2.74 11.88
C LEU A 5 -4.55 -3.92 10.89
N SER A 6 -5.04 -5.09 11.30
CA SER A 6 -5.13 -6.29 10.45
C SER A 6 -6.01 -6.08 9.21
N GLN A 7 -7.13 -5.38 9.36
CA GLN A 7 -8.02 -5.05 8.23
C GLN A 7 -7.34 -4.08 7.27
N LEU A 8 -6.68 -3.04 7.79
CA LEU A 8 -5.91 -2.10 6.98
C LEU A 8 -4.77 -2.80 6.24
N ASN A 9 -4.10 -3.78 6.85
CA ASN A 9 -3.06 -4.58 6.18
C ASN A 9 -3.62 -5.39 5.00
N THR A 10 -4.81 -5.99 5.14
CA THR A 10 -5.47 -6.71 4.04
C THR A 10 -5.87 -5.77 2.92
N LEU A 11 -6.40 -4.59 3.28
CA LEU A 11 -6.75 -3.56 2.29
C LEU A 11 -5.51 -3.01 1.57
N TRP A 12 -4.40 -2.85 2.28
CA TRP A 12 -3.11 -2.45 1.70
C TRP A 12 -2.60 -3.47 0.67
N ASP A 13 -2.66 -4.77 1.00
CA ASP A 13 -2.31 -5.84 0.06
C ASP A 13 -3.24 -5.83 -1.18
N SER A 14 -4.53 -5.53 -0.98
CA SER A 14 -5.47 -5.35 -2.09
C SER A 14 -5.11 -4.13 -2.96
N LEU A 15 -4.71 -3.02 -2.35
CA LEU A 15 -4.28 -1.82 -3.07
C LEU A 15 -3.03 -2.11 -3.92
N GLY A 16 -2.09 -2.91 -3.41
CA GLY A 16 -0.90 -3.34 -4.17
C GLY A 16 -1.21 -4.22 -5.39
N LYS A 17 -2.42 -4.79 -5.46
CA LYS A 17 -2.90 -5.59 -6.60
C LYS A 17 -3.78 -4.78 -7.57
N THR A 18 -4.24 -3.60 -7.13
CA THR A 18 -5.04 -2.68 -7.93
C THR A 18 -4.20 -2.09 -9.06
N THR A 19 -4.79 -2.00 -10.25
CA THR A 19 -4.13 -1.40 -11.39
C THR A 19 -4.04 0.12 -11.18
N VAL A 20 -2.84 0.66 -11.36
CA VAL A 20 -2.57 2.10 -11.28
C VAL A 20 -2.06 2.60 -12.62
N ARG A 21 -2.36 3.86 -12.94
CA ARG A 21 -1.86 4.54 -14.14
C ARG A 21 -1.21 5.86 -13.77
N ASP A 22 -0.30 6.31 -14.62
CA ASP A 22 0.25 7.66 -14.55
C ASP A 22 -0.71 8.62 -15.26
N GLU A 23 -1.18 9.65 -14.56
CA GLU A 23 -2.06 10.68 -15.07
C GLU A 23 -1.52 12.05 -14.61
N ASP A 24 -1.07 12.87 -15.56
CA ASP A 24 -0.49 14.20 -15.29
C ASP A 24 0.69 14.19 -14.30
N GLY A 25 1.48 13.11 -14.29
CA GLY A 25 2.62 12.93 -13.38
C GLY A 25 2.23 12.48 -11.97
N GLU A 26 0.95 12.17 -11.74
CA GLU A 26 0.43 11.57 -10.52
C GLU A 26 0.06 10.10 -10.78
N VAL A 27 0.36 9.23 -9.82
CA VAL A 27 -0.08 7.84 -9.89
C VAL A 27 -1.51 7.76 -9.37
N VAL A 28 -2.46 7.47 -10.25
CA VAL A 28 -3.89 7.36 -9.93
C VAL A 28 -4.40 5.93 -10.08
N THR A 29 -5.47 5.58 -9.37
CA THR A 29 -6.09 4.26 -9.53
C THR A 29 -6.83 4.16 -10.87
N ASP A 30 -6.62 3.06 -11.61
CA ASP A 30 -7.32 2.82 -12.87
C ASP A 30 -8.73 2.21 -12.65
N GLU A 31 -8.98 1.74 -11.43
CA GLU A 31 -10.25 1.17 -10.97
C GLU A 31 -10.66 1.81 -9.63
N PRO A 32 -11.96 1.77 -9.26
CA PRO A 32 -12.39 2.31 -7.98
C PRO A 32 -11.87 1.43 -6.83
N PHE A 33 -11.38 2.07 -5.78
CA PHE A 33 -10.86 1.39 -4.59
C PHE A 33 -11.66 1.79 -3.36
N LEU A 34 -12.41 0.85 -2.77
CA LEU A 34 -13.30 1.10 -1.63
C LEU A 34 -14.34 2.20 -1.92
N HIS A 35 -14.15 3.39 -1.34
CA HIS A 35 -14.98 4.58 -1.51
C HIS A 35 -14.32 5.64 -2.41
N PHE A 36 -13.12 5.35 -2.92
CA PHE A 36 -12.40 6.20 -3.85
C PHE A 36 -12.79 5.85 -5.29
N PRO A 37 -13.25 6.83 -6.09
CA PRO A 37 -13.54 6.60 -7.50
C PRO A 37 -12.25 6.33 -8.31
N THR A 38 -12.41 5.78 -9.51
CA THR A 38 -11.32 5.72 -10.50
C THR A 38 -10.72 7.10 -10.75
N GLY A 39 -9.40 7.17 -10.94
CA GLY A 39 -8.65 8.41 -11.10
C GLY A 39 -8.27 9.05 -9.76
N THR A 40 -8.48 8.39 -8.64
CA THR A 40 -8.03 8.92 -7.34
C THR A 40 -6.51 8.76 -7.22
N PRO A 41 -5.77 9.83 -6.87
CA PRO A 41 -4.35 9.74 -6.59
C PRO A 41 -4.06 8.72 -5.47
N VAL A 42 -3.14 7.80 -5.72
CA VAL A 42 -2.74 6.76 -4.77
C VAL A 42 -2.23 7.39 -3.46
N PHE A 43 -1.59 8.56 -3.55
CA PHE A 43 -1.16 9.34 -2.39
C PHE A 43 -2.32 9.74 -1.45
N HIS A 44 -3.50 10.03 -1.99
CA HIS A 44 -4.68 10.33 -1.16
C HIS A 44 -5.17 9.08 -0.42
N ILE A 45 -5.13 7.93 -1.09
CA ILE A 45 -5.49 6.64 -0.49
C ILE A 45 -4.51 6.27 0.63
N TRP A 46 -3.21 6.52 0.41
CA TRP A 46 -2.17 6.36 1.44
C TRP A 46 -2.40 7.24 2.66
N SER A 47 -2.68 8.52 2.45
CA SER A 47 -2.99 9.45 3.54
C SER A 47 -4.22 9.02 4.33
N TRP A 48 -5.23 8.44 3.65
CA TRP A 48 -6.39 7.86 4.31
C TRP A 48 -6.01 6.66 5.21
N PHE A 49 -5.15 5.76 4.74
CA PHE A 49 -4.68 4.63 5.55
C PHE A 49 -4.03 5.08 6.86
N GLU A 50 -3.13 6.06 6.82
CA GLU A 50 -2.47 6.60 8.02
C GLU A 50 -3.47 7.32 8.93
N SER A 51 -4.49 7.99 8.36
CA SER A 51 -5.57 8.61 9.14
C SER A 51 -6.49 7.61 9.82
N MET A 52 -6.56 6.34 9.37
CA MET A 52 -7.45 5.34 9.97
C MET A 52 -6.87 4.70 11.24
N HIS A 53 -5.55 4.68 11.40
CA HIS A 53 -4.89 4.04 12.54
C HIS A 53 -3.47 4.58 12.75
N ASP A 54 -3.15 5.08 13.96
CA ASP A 54 -1.84 5.69 14.26
C ASP A 54 -0.64 4.73 14.05
N GLU A 55 -0.84 3.43 14.25
CA GLU A 55 0.20 2.42 14.00
C GLU A 55 0.35 2.02 12.51
N PHE A 56 -0.51 2.53 11.63
CA PHE A 56 -0.41 2.26 10.19
C PHE A 56 0.53 3.28 9.54
N SER A 57 1.71 2.83 9.12
CA SER A 57 2.69 3.68 8.40
C SER A 57 2.86 3.21 6.95
N VAL A 58 2.48 4.06 6.01
CA VAL A 58 2.65 3.80 4.56
C VAL A 58 4.12 3.74 4.20
N VAL A 59 4.92 4.67 4.75
CA VAL A 59 6.38 4.67 4.61
C VAL A 59 6.95 3.32 5.06
N GLY A 60 6.56 2.85 6.24
CA GLY A 60 6.97 1.55 6.75
C GLY A 60 6.63 0.42 5.78
N LYS A 61 5.43 0.42 5.18
CA LYS A 61 5.03 -0.60 4.19
C LYS A 61 5.86 -0.56 2.91
N LEU A 62 6.11 0.62 2.35
CA LEU A 62 6.88 0.78 1.11
C LEU A 62 8.34 0.36 1.28
N TYR A 63 8.98 0.76 2.38
CA TYR A 63 10.38 0.45 2.64
C TYR A 63 10.58 -0.97 3.19
N ASN A 64 9.65 -1.51 3.99
CA ASN A 64 9.74 -2.89 4.48
C ASN A 64 9.47 -3.93 3.37
N ALA A 65 8.62 -3.61 2.38
CA ALA A 65 8.43 -4.46 1.20
C ALA A 65 9.68 -4.52 0.30
N SER A 66 10.60 -3.56 0.44
CA SER A 66 11.82 -3.46 -0.35
C SER A 66 12.99 -4.28 0.21
N HIS A 67 12.84 -4.87 1.40
CA HIS A 67 13.77 -5.86 1.96
C HIS A 67 13.14 -7.25 1.91
N PRO A 68 13.09 -7.94 0.75
CA PRO A 68 13.20 -9.38 0.81
C PRO A 68 14.57 -9.62 1.46
N GLU A 69 14.60 -10.29 2.59
CA GLU A 69 15.87 -10.77 3.12
C GLU A 69 16.62 -11.45 1.97
N THR A 70 17.73 -10.86 1.55
CA THR A 70 18.83 -11.60 0.93
C THR A 70 19.36 -12.53 2.02
N SER A 71 18.57 -13.56 2.37
CA SER A 71 19.05 -14.69 3.14
C SER A 71 19.91 -15.48 2.17
N THR A 72 21.17 -15.06 2.11
CA THR A 72 22.21 -15.64 1.29
C THR A 72 22.33 -17.12 1.59
N ASN A 73 21.94 -17.94 0.61
CA ASN A 73 22.45 -19.29 0.44
C ASN A 73 23.99 -19.24 0.38
N ARG A 74 24.67 -19.55 1.49
CA ARG A 74 26.03 -20.14 1.59
C ARG A 74 26.07 -20.88 2.92
N LYS A 75 26.18 -22.20 3.01
CA LYS A 75 27.35 -22.98 2.63
C LYS A 75 26.99 -24.46 2.74
N SER A 76 27.03 -25.20 1.63
CA SER A 76 27.36 -26.63 1.68
C SER A 76 28.77 -26.79 2.22
N LYS A 77 28.95 -27.59 3.28
CA LYS A 77 29.94 -28.66 3.33
C LYS A 77 29.65 -29.60 4.49
#